data_AF-A0A3Q8S894-F1
#
_entry.id   AF-A0A3Q8S894-F1
#
_cell.length_a   1.000
_cell.length_b   1.000
_cell.length_c   1.000
_cell.angle_alpha   90.00
_cell.angle_beta   90.00
_cell.angle_gamma   90.00
#
_symmetry.space_group_name_H-M   'P 1'
#
loop_
_entity.id
_entity.type
_entity.pdbx_description
1 polymer ?
#
loop_
_entity_poly.entity_id
_entity_poly.type
_entity_poly.pdbx_seq_one_letter_code
_entity_poly.pdbx_strand_id
1 'polypeptide(L)'
;MKQALEGYLQILILMLSMCFFLCIVDLNRNQNNLALCKEHVISRMNHFHSIKINTSDLEMCKGTSIQVAQEGERYRIILMKNISLFFIDLPMKLEDFWLTYMIQT
;
A
#
# COMPACT_ATOMS: atom_id res chain seq x y z
N MET A 1 9.62 35.15 -31.80
CA MET A 1 9.02 35.10 -30.43
C MET A 1 8.04 33.94 -30.24
N LYS A 2 7.10 33.67 -31.16
CA LYS A 2 6.15 32.53 -31.04
C LYS A 2 6.81 31.14 -30.87
N GLN A 3 7.80 30.80 -31.69
CA GLN A 3 8.49 29.50 -31.60
C GLN A 3 9.23 29.28 -30.28
N ALA A 4 9.80 30.35 -29.70
CA ALA A 4 10.46 30.24 -28.39
C ALA A 4 9.43 29.98 -27.29
N LEU A 5 8.26 30.62 -27.35
CA LEU A 5 7.16 30.40 -26.40
C LEU A 5 6.60 28.97 -26.49
N GLU A 6 6.44 28.44 -27.69
CA GLU A 6 6.02 27.04 -27.93
C GLU A 6 7.06 26.04 -27.38
N GLY A 7 8.35 26.32 -27.56
CA GLY A 7 9.43 25.50 -26.99
C GLY A 7 9.42 25.48 -25.46
N TYR A 8 9.25 26.64 -24.81
CA TYR A 8 9.13 26.69 -23.34
C TYR A 8 7.89 25.95 -22.83
N LEU A 9 6.76 26.06 -23.54
CA LEU A 9 5.54 25.34 -23.19
C LEU A 9 5.72 23.82 -23.30
N GLN A 10 6.41 23.34 -24.35
CA GLN A 10 6.72 21.92 -24.53
C GLN A 10 7.63 21.37 -23.41
N ILE A 11 8.66 22.12 -23.01
CA ILE A 11 9.54 21.75 -21.90
C ILE A 11 8.74 21.65 -20.60
N LEU A 12 7.85 22.59 -20.35
CA LEU A 12 7.02 22.61 -19.14
C LEU A 12 6.05 21.41 -19.10
N ILE A 13 5.42 21.07 -20.23
CA ILE A 13 4.57 19.88 -20.36
C ILE A 13 5.38 18.61 -20.11
N LEU A 14 6.59 18.51 -20.69
CA LEU A 14 7.46 17.35 -20.50
C LEU A 14 7.84 17.17 -19.03
N MET A 15 8.22 18.24 -18.34
CA MET A 15 8.54 18.19 -16.91
C MET A 15 7.35 17.72 -16.07
N LEU A 16 6.16 18.29 -16.31
CA LEU A 16 4.95 17.88 -15.60
C LEU A 16 4.60 16.40 -15.86
N SER A 17 4.75 15.94 -17.11
CA SER A 17 4.50 14.54 -17.47
C SER A 17 5.46 13.57 -16.77
N MET A 18 6.74 13.95 -16.63
CA MET A 18 7.74 13.14 -15.93
C MET A 18 7.47 13.09 -14.42
N CYS A 19 7.08 14.21 -13.80
CA CYS A 19 6.65 14.23 -12.41
C CYS A 19 5.44 13.31 -12.18
N PHE A 20 4.43 13.38 -13.05
CA PHE A 20 3.24 12.53 -12.96
C PHE A 20 3.58 11.04 -13.12
N PHE A 21 4.47 10.70 -14.05
CA PHE A 21 4.94 9.33 -14.23
C PHE A 21 5.64 8.79 -12.98
N LEU A 22 6.53 9.59 -12.36
CA LEU A 22 7.19 9.21 -11.12
C LEU A 22 6.21 8.98 -9.96
N CYS A 23 5.15 9.80 -9.86
CA CYS A 23 4.07 9.58 -8.88
C CYS A 23 3.37 8.24 -9.08
N ILE A 24 3.04 7.88 -10.32
CA ILE A 24 2.37 6.61 -10.64
C ILE A 24 3.28 5.43 -10.28
N VAL A 25 4.57 5.52 -10.60
CA VAL A 25 5.54 4.47 -10.26
C VAL A 25 5.63 4.27 -8.75
N ASP A 26 5.70 5.36 -7.98
CA ASP A 26 5.77 5.29 -6.51
C ASP A 26 4.46 4.74 -5.89
N LEU A 27 3.30 5.15 -6.41
CA LEU A 27 2.00 4.59 -6.02
C LEU A 27 1.96 3.08 -6.24
N ASN A 28 2.30 2.63 -7.45
CA ASN A 28 2.31 1.21 -7.80
C ASN A 28 3.27 0.42 -6.91
N ARG A 29 4.46 0.96 -6.65
CA ARG A 29 5.43 0.32 -5.74
C ARG A 29 4.85 0.15 -4.33
N ASN A 30 4.21 1.19 -3.81
CA ASN A 30 3.62 1.12 -2.48
C ASN A 30 2.40 0.18 -2.42
N GLN A 31 1.58 0.12 -3.48
CA GLN A 31 0.48 -0.84 -3.58
C GLN A 31 1.00 -2.29 -3.60
N ASN A 32 2.04 -2.57 -4.38
CA ASN A 32 2.67 -3.89 -4.42
C ASN A 32 3.26 -4.28 -3.06
N ASN A 33 3.94 -3.35 -2.38
CA ASN A 33 4.45 -3.60 -1.03
C ASN A 33 3.34 -3.89 -0.02
N LEU A 34 2.20 -3.20 -0.14
CA LEU A 34 1.04 -3.42 0.72
C LEU A 34 0.40 -4.80 0.46
N ALA A 35 0.33 -5.23 -0.80
CA ALA A 35 -0.12 -6.58 -1.18
C ALA A 35 0.82 -7.68 -0.68
N LEU A 36 2.14 -7.51 -0.83
CA LEU A 36 3.13 -8.46 -0.30
C LEU A 36 3.11 -8.52 1.22
N CYS A 37 2.98 -7.37 1.88
CA CYS A 37 2.80 -7.30 3.33
C CYS A 37 1.57 -8.10 3.77
N LYS A 38 0.45 -7.94 3.08
CA LYS A 38 -0.78 -8.71 3.32
C LYS A 38 -0.52 -10.22 3.22
N GLU A 39 0.10 -10.71 2.15
CA GLU A 39 0.40 -12.14 2.00
C GLU A 39 1.29 -12.67 3.14
N HIS A 40 2.29 -11.89 3.56
CA HIS A 40 3.19 -12.30 4.64
C HIS A 40 2.50 -12.35 6.01
N VAL A 41 1.67 -11.35 6.30
CA VAL A 41 0.82 -11.26 7.50
C VAL A 41 -0.08 -12.48 7.59
N ILE A 42 -0.71 -12.85 6.48
CA ILE A 42 -1.56 -14.03 6.36
C ILE A 42 -0.77 -15.31 6.60
N SER A 43 0.39 -15.45 5.96
CA SER A 43 1.28 -16.60 6.14
C SER A 43 1.71 -16.79 7.60
N ARG A 44 2.06 -15.68 8.29
CA ARG A 44 2.41 -15.68 9.72
C ARG A 44 1.24 -16.12 10.60
N MET A 45 0.04 -15.59 10.35
CA MET A 45 -1.16 -15.98 11.11
C MET A 45 -1.45 -17.48 10.98
N ASN A 46 -1.29 -18.02 9.78
CA ASN A 46 -1.48 -19.45 9.51
C ASN A 46 -0.41 -20.31 10.17
N HIS A 47 0.86 -19.89 10.11
CA HIS A 47 1.97 -20.71 10.63
C HIS A 47 2.05 -20.72 12.15
N PHE A 48 1.82 -19.57 12.79
CA PHE A 48 1.96 -19.42 14.24
C PHE A 48 0.64 -19.51 15.00
N HIS A 49 -0.49 -19.68 14.30
CA HIS A 49 -1.84 -19.71 14.89
C HIS A 49 -2.10 -18.50 15.82
N SER A 50 -1.52 -17.36 15.48
CA SER A 50 -1.50 -16.17 16.34
C SER A 50 -1.94 -14.95 15.55
N ILE A 51 -2.80 -14.16 16.18
CA ILE A 51 -3.29 -12.88 15.65
C ILE A 51 -2.29 -11.74 15.93
N LYS A 52 -1.32 -11.98 16.82
CA LYS A 52 -0.27 -11.00 17.13
C LYS A 52 0.81 -11.06 16.05
N ILE A 53 0.79 -10.07 15.16
CA ILE A 53 1.75 -9.95 14.06
C ILE A 53 2.69 -8.78 14.35
N ASN A 54 3.96 -9.08 14.57
CA ASN A 54 4.99 -8.05 14.60
C ASN A 54 5.40 -7.70 13.17
N THR A 55 4.92 -6.56 12.68
CA THR A 55 5.26 -6.00 11.37
C THR A 55 6.55 -5.20 11.38
N SER A 56 7.12 -4.94 12.56
CA SER A 56 8.35 -4.16 12.77
C SER A 56 9.55 -4.72 12.01
N ASP A 57 9.55 -6.02 11.75
CA ASP A 57 10.71 -6.73 11.21
C ASP A 57 10.64 -6.84 9.67
N LEU A 58 9.54 -6.38 9.06
CA LEU A 58 9.28 -6.52 7.63
C LEU A 58 9.28 -5.14 6.98
N GLU A 59 10.34 -4.83 6.26
CA GLU A 59 10.51 -3.54 5.58
C GLU A 59 9.34 -3.21 4.63
N MET A 60 8.73 -4.23 4.01
CA MET A 60 7.54 -4.10 3.16
C MET A 60 6.28 -3.63 3.90
N CYS A 61 6.19 -3.89 5.21
CA CYS A 61 5.08 -3.47 6.08
C CYS A 61 5.35 -2.14 6.81
N LYS A 62 6.48 -1.48 6.55
CA LYS A 62 6.84 -0.23 7.22
C LYS A 62 5.80 0.87 6.94
N GLY A 63 5.29 1.47 8.02
CA GLY A 63 4.24 2.49 7.93
C GLY A 63 2.84 1.94 7.61
N THR A 64 2.67 0.61 7.59
CA THR A 64 1.36 -0.04 7.44
C THR A 64 0.76 -0.33 8.81
N SER A 65 -0.44 0.19 9.05
CA SER A 65 -1.27 -0.18 10.19
C SER A 65 -2.06 -1.45 9.85
N ILE A 66 -1.96 -2.46 10.70
CA ILE A 66 -2.74 -3.70 10.56
C ILE A 66 -3.78 -3.74 11.67
N GLN A 67 -5.03 -3.92 11.29
CA GLN A 67 -6.14 -4.17 12.21
C GLN A 67 -6.69 -5.55 11.91
N VAL A 68 -6.79 -6.38 12.94
CA VAL A 68 -7.42 -7.69 12.85
C VAL A 68 -8.65 -7.68 13.75
N ALA A 69 -9.81 -7.98 13.19
CA ALA A 69 -11.07 -8.08 13.90
C ALA A 69 -11.61 -9.50 13.76
N GLN A 70 -12.08 -10.09 14.86
CA GLN A 70 -12.77 -11.39 14.80
C GLN A 70 -14.25 -11.16 14.45
N GLU A 71 -14.71 -11.78 13.38
CA GLU A 71 -16.11 -11.78 12.93
C GLU A 71 -16.60 -13.24 12.95
N GLY A 72 -17.05 -13.70 14.13
CA GLY A 72 -17.47 -15.09 14.36
C GLY A 72 -16.27 -16.05 14.41
N GLU A 73 -16.29 -17.07 13.55
CA GLU A 73 -15.19 -18.04 13.38
C GLU A 73 -14.09 -17.54 12.41
N ARG A 74 -14.22 -16.31 11.90
CA ARG A 74 -13.33 -15.75 10.89
C ARG A 74 -12.63 -14.50 11.42
N TYR A 75 -11.52 -14.15 10.79
CA TYR A 75 -10.80 -12.90 11.05
C TYR A 75 -10.83 -12.01 9.81
N ARG A 76 -11.22 -10.75 10.00
CA ARG A 76 -11.09 -9.69 9.02
C ARG A 76 -9.78 -8.97 9.26
N ILE A 77 -8.97 -8.86 8.22
CA ILE A 77 -7.69 -8.16 8.27
C ILE A 77 -7.80 -6.91 7.39
N ILE A 78 -7.54 -5.75 8.00
CA ILE A 78 -7.52 -4.46 7.33
C ILE A 78 -6.09 -3.94 7.42
N LEU A 79 -5.46 -3.74 6.25
CA LEU A 79 -4.17 -3.09 6.14
C LEU A 79 -4.35 -1.68 5.59
N MET A 80 -3.84 -0.69 6.30
CA MET A 80 -3.90 0.71 5.92
C MET A 80 -2.48 1.27 5.82
N LYS A 81 -2.19 1.95 4.72
CA LYS A 81 -0.94 2.67 4.52
C LYS A 81 -1.24 4.05 3.96
N ASN A 82 -0.75 5.09 4.63
CA ASN A 82 -0.84 6.45 4.11
C ASN A 82 0.38 6.73 3.25
N ILE A 83 0.15 7.22 2.03
CA ILE A 83 1.21 7.72 1.14
C ILE A 83 1.02 9.22 0.97
N SER A 84 2.09 9.98 1.13
CA SER A 84 2.12 11.40 0.81
C SER A 84 2.67 11.60 -0.60
N LEU A 85 1.87 12.13 -1.52
CA LEU A 85 2.28 12.55 -2.87
C LEU A 85 2.10 14.05 -3.01
N PHE A 86 3.18 14.81 -3.20
CA PHE A 86 3.12 16.24 -3.52
C PHE A 86 2.06 17.01 -2.70
N PHE A 87 2.14 16.89 -1.37
CA PHE A 87 1.23 17.52 -0.38
C PHE A 87 -0.19 16.93 -0.28
N ILE A 88 -0.49 15.85 -1.01
CA ILE A 88 -1.74 15.10 -0.89
C ILE A 88 -1.44 13.79 -0.16
N ASP A 89 -2.05 13.60 1.00
CA ASP A 89 -2.06 12.32 1.68
C ASP A 89 -3.17 11.45 1.09
N LEU A 90 -2.76 10.35 0.45
CA LEU A 90 -3.65 9.34 -0.10
C LEU A 90 -3.67 8.13 0.85
N PRO A 91 -4.79 7.88 1.55
CA PRO A 91 -4.95 6.66 2.31
C PRO A 91 -5.16 5.49 1.36
N MET A 92 -4.21 4.55 1.33
CA MET A 92 -4.41 3.28 0.66
C MET A 92 -4.92 2.26 1.67
N LYS A 93 -6.08 1.70 1.37
CA LYS A 93 -6.72 0.66 2.18
C LYS A 93 -6.80 -0.62 1.37
N LEU A 94 -6.21 -1.68 1.91
CA LEU A 94 -6.37 -3.04 1.41
C LEU A 94 -7.14 -3.81 2.47
N GLU A 95 -8.39 -4.14 2.16
CA GLU A 95 -9.22 -4.98 3.00
C GLU A 95 -9.18 -6.40 2.44
N ASP A 96 -9.00 -7.39 3.32
CA ASP A 96 -9.37 -8.75 3.00
C ASP A 96 -10.66 -9.10 3.70
N PHE A 97 -11.64 -9.46 2.89
CA PHE A 97 -12.83 -10.15 3.33
C PHE A 97 -12.61 -11.62 2.94
N TRP A 98 -13.06 -12.57 3.77
CA TRP A 98 -13.25 -13.99 3.39
C TRP A 98 -12.11 -15.00 3.59
N LEU A 99 -11.00 -14.69 4.27
CA LEU A 99 -10.10 -15.77 4.68
C LEU A 99 -10.53 -16.36 6.03
N THR A 100 -11.12 -17.55 5.93
CA THR A 100 -11.49 -18.40 7.06
C THR A 100 -10.20 -18.97 7.65
N TYR A 101 -9.56 -18.26 8.57
CA TYR A 101 -8.44 -18.81 9.32
C TYR A 101 -9.02 -19.63 10.47
N MET A 102 -9.18 -20.94 10.24
CA MET A 102 -9.38 -21.87 11.35
C MET A 102 -8.09 -21.88 12.17
N ILE A 103 -8.02 -20.99 13.15
CA ILE A 103 -7.11 -21.15 14.28
C ILE A 103 -7.68 -22.35 15.05
N GLN A 104 -7.26 -23.57 14.66
CA GLN A 104 -7.55 -24.76 15.44
C GLN A 104 -6.76 -24.62 16.74
N THR A 105 -7.48 -24.35 17.83
CA THR A 105 -6.98 -24.43 19.21
C THR A 105 -6.55 -25.84 19.56
#